data_AF-A0A182N8D0-F1
#
_entry.id   AF-A0A182N8D0-F1
#
_cell.length_a   1.000
_cell.length_b   1.000
_cell.length_c   1.000
_cell.angle_alpha   90.00
_cell.angle_beta   90.00
_cell.angle_gamma   90.00
#
_symmetry.space_group_name_H-M   'P 1'
#
loop_
_entity.id
_entity.type
_entity.pdbx_description
1 polymer ?
#
loop_
_entity_poly.entity_id
_entity_poly.type
_entity_poly.pdbx_seq_one_letter_code
_entity_poly.pdbx_strand_id
1 'polypeptide(L)'
;MQRQEIDQQFHPVMFFSKKTTTAEAKLHSFELETLAVIYSIQRFRIYLFGIPFKIITDCNALKTTLEKRDVNPKISRWALFLEQYEYEIIHRSGDRMRHVDALSRCYSMENSVLYKFHNEAGHFGRDKVTGMIGQTYWIPGLSGKLKQHISSCIVCIHYNPKNQKYDGQLQNIEKPEVPFAMVHVDHLGPLETTRSGNRYIFLICDSFTKFIKLYATKTTNTKEVNKYLKSYILAYSSPRVLVSDRGTCFTSENFRSFTEEYGIQHILNATACPKANGQ
;
A
#
# COMPACT_ATOMS: atom_id res chain seq x y z
N MET A 1 -21.83 -12.71 -32.85
CA MET A 1 -22.79 -13.56 -32.11
C MET A 1 -22.98 -14.84 -32.91
N GLN A 2 -23.22 -15.97 -32.25
CA GLN A 2 -23.50 -17.24 -32.91
C GLN A 2 -24.85 -17.76 -32.40
N ARG A 3 -25.63 -18.36 -33.29
CA ARG A 3 -26.90 -18.98 -32.93
C ARG A 3 -26.61 -20.34 -32.29
N GLN A 4 -27.05 -20.55 -31.05
CA GLN A 4 -26.92 -21.87 -30.42
C GLN A 4 -28.03 -22.80 -30.91
N GLU A 5 -27.71 -24.08 -31.08
CA GLU A 5 -28.67 -25.09 -31.55
C GLU A 5 -29.78 -25.37 -30.53
N ILE A 6 -29.49 -25.17 -29.24
CA ILE A 6 -30.34 -25.54 -28.10
C ILE A 6 -31.55 -24.60 -27.97
N ASP A 7 -31.31 -23.28 -28.01
CA ASP A 7 -32.37 -22.28 -27.78
C ASP A 7 -32.70 -21.45 -29.03
N GLN A 8 -31.97 -21.67 -30.12
CA GLN A 8 -32.12 -20.95 -31.38
C GLN A 8 -31.94 -19.43 -31.25
N GLN A 9 -31.33 -18.94 -30.16
CA GLN A 9 -31.06 -17.53 -29.92
C GLN A 9 -29.61 -17.16 -30.25
N PHE A 10 -29.38 -15.88 -30.52
CA PHE A 10 -28.04 -15.34 -30.78
C PHE A 10 -27.33 -15.05 -29.46
N HIS A 11 -26.23 -15.75 -29.22
CA HIS A 11 -25.38 -15.52 -28.05
C HIS A 11 -24.08 -14.82 -28.41
N PRO A 12 -23.57 -13.94 -27.53
CA PRO A 12 -22.25 -13.37 -27.69
C PRO A 12 -21.20 -14.47 -27.52
N VAL A 13 -20.38 -14.68 -28.56
CA VAL A 13 -19.25 -15.63 -28.50
C VAL A 13 -18.06 -15.00 -27.78
N MET A 14 -17.76 -13.74 -28.11
CA MET A 14 -16.66 -12.99 -27.52
C MET A 14 -16.92 -11.48 -27.67
N PHE A 15 -16.41 -10.71 -26.72
CA PHE A 15 -16.41 -9.24 -26.76
C PHE A 15 -15.00 -8.73 -27.04
N PHE A 16 -14.88 -7.62 -27.75
CA PHE A 16 -13.61 -6.97 -28.04
C PHE A 16 -13.75 -5.46 -27.94
N SER A 17 -12.77 -4.82 -27.31
CA SER A 17 -12.65 -3.36 -27.24
C SER A 17 -11.17 -2.99 -27.29
N LYS A 18 -10.86 -1.87 -27.94
CA LYS A 18 -9.50 -1.35 -28.09
C LYS A 18 -9.53 0.17 -27.93
N LYS A 19 -8.60 0.70 -27.14
CA LYS A 19 -8.40 2.15 -27.00
C LYS A 19 -7.71 2.71 -28.24
N THR A 20 -8.18 3.86 -28.70
CA THR A 20 -7.54 4.62 -29.77
C THR A 20 -6.15 5.09 -29.34
N THR A 21 -5.18 5.00 -30.24
CA THR A 21 -3.86 5.63 -30.05
C THR A 21 -3.98 7.16 -30.11
N THR A 22 -2.96 7.89 -29.66
CA THR A 22 -2.94 9.37 -29.71
C THR A 22 -3.08 9.91 -31.14
N ALA A 23 -2.64 9.16 -32.14
CA ALA A 23 -2.83 9.47 -33.55
C ALA A 23 -4.24 9.12 -34.03
N GLU A 24 -4.75 7.94 -33.67
CA GLU A 24 -6.11 7.49 -34.04
C GLU A 24 -7.20 8.39 -33.43
N ALA A 25 -7.01 8.88 -32.21
CA ALA A 25 -7.97 9.74 -31.53
C ALA A 25 -8.24 11.08 -32.26
N LYS A 26 -7.37 11.48 -33.20
CA LYS A 26 -7.54 12.68 -34.03
C LYS A 26 -8.35 12.42 -35.30
N LEU A 27 -8.68 11.16 -35.58
CA LEU A 27 -9.45 10.79 -36.76
C LEU A 27 -10.90 11.22 -36.61
N HIS A 28 -11.56 11.42 -37.76
CA HIS A 28 -12.99 11.73 -37.76
C HIS A 28 -13.81 10.57 -37.16
N SER A 29 -14.96 10.85 -36.55
CA SER A 29 -15.82 9.84 -35.90
C SER A 29 -16.10 8.63 -36.80
N PHE A 30 -16.44 8.90 -38.05
CA PHE A 30 -16.62 7.89 -39.10
C PHE A 30 -15.39 6.97 -39.30
N GLU A 31 -14.19 7.54 -39.32
CA GLU A 31 -12.97 6.75 -39.49
C GLU A 31 -12.67 5.90 -38.26
N LEU A 32 -13.01 6.38 -37.07
CA LEU A 32 -12.90 5.62 -35.82
C LEU A 32 -13.86 4.42 -35.80
N GLU A 33 -15.10 4.61 -36.24
CA GLU A 33 -16.10 3.54 -36.35
C GLU A 33 -15.67 2.50 -37.38
N THR A 34 -15.17 2.94 -38.54
CA THR A 34 -14.62 2.04 -39.57
C THR A 34 -13.43 1.26 -39.02
N LEU A 35 -12.52 1.92 -38.31
CA LEU A 35 -11.35 1.30 -37.71
C LEU A 35 -11.74 0.26 -36.64
N ALA A 36 -12.79 0.53 -35.86
CA ALA A 36 -13.31 -0.42 -34.88
C ALA A 36 -13.81 -1.72 -35.55
N VAL A 37 -14.48 -1.61 -36.70
CA VAL A 37 -14.89 -2.77 -37.51
C VAL A 37 -13.67 -3.54 -38.02
N ILE A 38 -12.68 -2.85 -38.59
CA ILE A 38 -11.46 -3.48 -39.11
C ILE A 38 -10.71 -4.23 -38.01
N TYR A 39 -10.51 -3.61 -36.84
CA TYR A 39 -9.85 -4.28 -35.72
C TYR A 39 -10.64 -5.47 -35.18
N SER A 40 -11.97 -5.37 -35.15
CA SER A 40 -12.83 -6.48 -34.75
C SER A 40 -12.65 -7.67 -35.70
N ILE A 41 -12.67 -7.44 -37.02
CA ILE A 41 -12.50 -8.50 -38.02
C ILE A 41 -11.09 -9.09 -37.95
N GLN A 42 -10.05 -8.28 -37.80
CA GLN A 42 -8.68 -8.77 -37.61
C GLN A 42 -8.56 -9.66 -36.37
N ARG A 43 -9.15 -9.23 -35.25
CA ARG A 43 -9.13 -9.97 -33.98
C ARG A 43 -9.88 -11.30 -34.10
N PHE A 44 -11.01 -11.30 -34.79
CA PHE A 44 -11.90 -12.45 -34.93
C PHE A 44 -11.71 -13.21 -36.26
N ARG A 45 -10.60 -12.97 -36.98
CA ARG A 45 -10.33 -13.59 -38.27
C ARG A 45 -10.51 -15.11 -38.26
N ILE A 46 -10.09 -15.79 -37.19
CA ILE A 46 -10.20 -17.25 -37.05
C ILE A 46 -11.66 -17.74 -37.05
N TYR A 47 -12.63 -16.89 -36.69
CA TYR A 47 -14.05 -17.23 -36.65
C TYR A 47 -14.81 -16.77 -37.90
N LEU A 48 -14.27 -15.80 -38.64
CA LEU A 48 -14.97 -15.11 -39.74
C LEU A 48 -14.46 -15.52 -41.12
N PHE A 49 -13.24 -16.04 -41.21
CA PHE A 49 -12.63 -16.37 -42.50
C PHE A 49 -13.34 -17.57 -43.15
N GLY A 50 -13.79 -17.40 -44.40
CA GLY A 50 -14.45 -18.44 -45.19
C GLY A 50 -15.93 -18.70 -44.83
N ILE A 51 -16.55 -17.84 -44.02
CA ILE A 51 -17.97 -17.97 -43.63
C ILE A 51 -18.68 -16.64 -43.90
N PRO A 52 -19.90 -16.63 -44.48
CA PRO A 52 -20.68 -15.41 -44.61
C PRO A 52 -21.16 -14.90 -43.24
N PHE A 53 -20.94 -13.61 -42.95
CA PHE A 53 -21.38 -13.00 -41.69
C PHE A 53 -21.98 -11.60 -41.86
N LYS A 54 -22.62 -11.12 -40.78
CA LYS A 54 -23.27 -9.81 -40.74
C LYS A 54 -22.52 -8.85 -39.83
N ILE A 55 -22.19 -7.67 -40.34
CA ILE A 55 -21.62 -6.55 -39.59
C ILE A 55 -22.77 -5.61 -39.24
N ILE A 56 -23.07 -5.48 -37.94
CA ILE A 56 -24.12 -4.57 -37.46
C ILE A 56 -23.44 -3.33 -36.87
N THR A 57 -23.79 -2.14 -37.37
CA THR A 57 -23.21 -0.85 -36.95
C THR A 57 -24.27 0.26 -36.90
N ASP A 58 -24.07 1.26 -36.04
CA ASP A 58 -24.82 2.53 -35.99
C ASP A 58 -24.30 3.56 -37.00
N CYS A 59 -23.19 3.27 -37.65
CA CYS A 59 -22.62 4.13 -38.67
C CYS A 59 -23.24 3.86 -40.04
N ASN A 60 -24.22 4.69 -40.45
CA ASN A 60 -24.75 4.58 -41.81
C ASN A 60 -23.70 4.95 -42.88
N ALA A 61 -22.76 5.84 -42.54
CA ALA A 61 -21.70 6.28 -43.45
C ALA A 61 -20.75 5.14 -43.84
N LEU A 62 -20.61 4.10 -43.02
CA LEU A 62 -19.79 2.91 -43.34
C LEU A 62 -20.35 2.16 -44.55
N LYS A 63 -21.67 1.97 -44.58
CA LYS A 63 -22.36 1.31 -45.69
C LYS A 63 -22.14 2.09 -46.99
N THR A 64 -22.41 3.41 -46.96
CA THR A 64 -22.35 4.25 -48.16
C THR A 64 -20.92 4.48 -48.67
N THR A 65 -19.90 4.46 -47.80
CA THR A 65 -18.53 4.80 -48.21
C THR A 65 -17.81 3.63 -48.88
N LEU A 66 -18.10 2.39 -48.45
CA LEU A 66 -17.52 1.19 -49.09
C LEU A 66 -18.09 0.93 -50.49
N GLU A 67 -19.27 1.48 -50.81
CA GLU A 67 -19.88 1.40 -52.14
C GLU A 67 -19.31 2.45 -53.13
N LYS A 68 -18.59 3.47 -52.64
CA LYS A 68 -18.05 4.55 -53.49
C LYS A 68 -16.74 4.15 -54.15
N ARG A 69 -16.59 4.50 -55.44
CA ARG A 69 -15.39 4.22 -56.25
C ARG A 69 -14.19 5.12 -55.89
N ASP A 70 -14.43 6.36 -55.47
CA ASP A 70 -13.37 7.31 -55.09
C ASP A 70 -13.32 7.48 -53.57
N VAL A 71 -12.39 6.78 -52.93
CA VAL A 71 -12.15 6.84 -51.48
C VAL A 71 -10.70 7.21 -51.19
N ASN A 72 -10.48 7.85 -50.04
CA ASN A 72 -9.15 8.21 -49.55
C ASN A 72 -8.21 6.96 -49.55
N PRO A 73 -6.92 7.07 -49.93
CA PRO A 73 -5.97 5.95 -49.92
C PRO A 73 -5.96 5.11 -48.64
N LYS A 74 -6.25 5.73 -47.49
CA LYS A 74 -6.38 5.02 -46.21
C LYS A 74 -7.60 4.09 -46.17
N ILE A 75 -8.76 4.58 -46.60
CA ILE A 75 -10.02 3.82 -46.66
C ILE A 75 -9.92 2.74 -47.75
N SER A 76 -9.25 3.03 -48.86
CA SER A 76 -8.97 2.05 -49.93
C SER A 76 -8.26 0.80 -49.40
N ARG A 77 -7.25 0.97 -48.53
CA ARG A 77 -6.55 -0.16 -47.90
C ARG A 77 -7.47 -0.99 -46.99
N TRP A 78 -8.42 -0.36 -46.32
CA TRP A 78 -9.41 -1.07 -45.50
C TRP A 78 -10.43 -1.80 -46.36
N ALA A 79 -10.88 -1.21 -47.47
CA ALA A 79 -11.77 -1.86 -48.43
C ALA A 79 -11.15 -3.13 -49.01
N LEU A 80 -9.89 -3.05 -49.47
CA LEU A 80 -9.13 -4.21 -49.95
C LEU A 80 -8.96 -5.31 -48.90
N PHE A 81 -8.84 -4.95 -47.61
CA PHE A 81 -8.80 -5.93 -46.53
C PHE A 81 -10.16 -6.61 -46.33
N LEU A 82 -11.25 -5.84 -46.42
CA LEU A 82 -12.61 -6.36 -46.27
C LEU A 82 -13.01 -7.27 -47.43
N GLU A 83 -12.54 -7.01 -48.66
CA GLU A 83 -12.80 -7.87 -49.84
C GLU A 83 -12.37 -9.33 -49.65
N GLN A 84 -11.48 -9.61 -48.70
CA GLN A 84 -11.07 -10.98 -48.36
C GLN A 84 -12.16 -11.80 -47.64
N TYR A 85 -13.27 -11.17 -47.27
CA TYR A 85 -14.34 -11.76 -46.47
C TYR A 85 -15.69 -11.63 -47.18
N GLU A 86 -16.58 -12.58 -46.92
CA GLU A 86 -17.97 -12.52 -47.35
C GLU A 86 -18.81 -11.93 -46.21
N TYR A 87 -19.31 -10.70 -46.39
CA TYR A 87 -20.03 -9.99 -45.32
C TYR A 87 -21.18 -9.12 -45.84
N GLU A 88 -22.16 -8.88 -44.96
CA GLU A 88 -23.27 -7.95 -45.17
C GLU A 88 -23.24 -6.86 -44.09
N ILE A 89 -23.24 -5.57 -44.48
CA ILE A 89 -23.33 -4.44 -43.54
C ILE A 89 -24.79 -4.06 -43.32
N ILE A 90 -25.22 -4.16 -42.06
CA ILE A 90 -26.56 -3.79 -41.61
C ILE A 90 -26.46 -2.60 -40.67
N HIS A 91 -27.05 -1.48 -41.09
CA HIS A 91 -27.21 -0.32 -40.22
C HIS A 91 -28.32 -0.55 -39.19
N ARG A 92 -28.06 -0.25 -37.92
CA ARG A 92 -29.02 -0.30 -36.82
C ARG A 92 -28.80 0.90 -35.90
N SER A 93 -29.85 1.65 -35.58
CA SER A 93 -29.75 2.80 -34.66
C SER A 93 -29.13 2.41 -33.30
N GLY A 94 -28.27 3.27 -32.76
CA GLY A 94 -27.59 3.08 -31.47
C GLY A 94 -28.53 2.81 -30.30
N ASP A 95 -29.75 3.36 -30.31
CA ASP A 95 -30.77 3.09 -29.27
C ASP A 95 -31.17 1.60 -29.20
N ARG A 96 -31.10 0.90 -30.34
CA ARG A 96 -31.36 -0.55 -30.44
C ARG A 96 -30.10 -1.40 -30.24
N MET A 97 -28.97 -0.77 -29.93
CA MET A 97 -27.67 -1.40 -29.71
C MET A 97 -27.09 -1.12 -28.32
N ARG A 98 -27.92 -0.73 -27.35
CA ARG A 98 -27.50 -0.47 -25.96
C ARG A 98 -26.71 -1.61 -25.30
N HIS A 99 -26.88 -2.85 -25.77
CA HIS A 99 -26.12 -4.01 -25.30
C HIS A 99 -24.63 -3.94 -25.67
N VAL A 100 -24.27 -3.29 -26.77
CA VAL A 100 -22.87 -3.08 -27.22
C VAL A 100 -22.14 -2.13 -26.27
N ASP A 101 -22.86 -1.14 -25.74
CA ASP A 101 -22.38 -0.15 -24.78
C ASP A 101 -22.49 -0.59 -23.31
N ALA A 102 -23.10 -1.74 -23.03
CA ALA A 102 -23.33 -2.18 -21.66
C ALA A 102 -22.00 -2.34 -20.89
N LEU A 103 -20.95 -2.86 -21.55
CA LEU A 103 -19.64 -3.04 -20.94
C LEU A 103 -18.86 -1.73 -20.76
N SER A 104 -19.15 -0.68 -21.55
CA SER A 104 -18.50 0.64 -21.43
C SER A 104 -19.23 1.57 -20.45
N ARG A 105 -20.50 1.29 -20.10
CA ARG A 105 -21.37 2.19 -19.32
C ARG A 105 -21.89 1.64 -17.98
N CYS A 106 -21.54 0.41 -17.58
CA CYS A 106 -22.05 -0.20 -16.35
C CYS A 106 -21.17 0.10 -15.12
N TYR A 107 -21.50 1.17 -14.38
CA TYR A 107 -20.81 1.53 -13.13
C TYR A 107 -20.88 0.46 -12.03
N SER A 108 -21.95 -0.35 -12.00
CA SER A 108 -22.08 -1.41 -10.98
C SER A 108 -21.04 -2.53 -11.17
N MET A 109 -20.57 -2.77 -12.40
CA MET A 109 -19.51 -3.74 -12.65
C MET A 109 -18.15 -3.28 -12.11
N GLU A 110 -17.88 -1.97 -12.04
CA GLU A 110 -16.59 -1.48 -11.56
C GLU A 110 -16.31 -1.96 -10.13
N ASN A 111 -17.30 -1.84 -9.24
CA ASN A 111 -17.18 -2.30 -7.86
C ASN A 111 -17.03 -3.83 -7.78
N SER A 112 -17.77 -4.59 -8.61
CA SER A 112 -17.61 -6.05 -8.67
C SER A 112 -16.23 -6.47 -9.15
N VAL A 113 -15.65 -5.76 -10.12
CA VAL A 113 -14.28 -6.01 -10.60
C VAL A 113 -13.28 -5.69 -9.50
N LEU A 114 -13.39 -4.54 -8.83
CA LEU A 114 -12.52 -4.19 -7.70
C LEU A 114 -12.61 -5.23 -6.58
N TYR A 115 -13.82 -5.65 -6.22
CA TYR A 115 -14.04 -6.69 -5.21
C TYR A 115 -13.38 -8.01 -5.61
N LYS A 116 -13.60 -8.49 -6.83
CA LYS A 116 -13.02 -9.76 -7.30
C LYS A 116 -11.48 -9.74 -7.28
N PHE A 117 -10.86 -8.70 -7.83
CA PHE A 117 -9.40 -8.65 -7.95
C PHE A 117 -8.68 -8.21 -6.67
N HIS A 118 -9.37 -7.55 -5.73
CA HIS A 118 -8.79 -7.23 -4.43
C HIS A 118 -9.18 -8.24 -3.35
N ASN A 119 -10.47 -8.43 -3.09
CA ASN A 119 -10.95 -9.25 -1.98
C ASN A 119 -10.76 -10.74 -2.24
N GLU A 120 -11.25 -11.26 -3.38
CA GLU A 120 -11.21 -12.70 -3.67
C GLU A 120 -9.82 -13.19 -4.08
N ALA A 121 -9.02 -12.33 -4.73
CA ALA A 121 -7.68 -12.70 -5.19
C ALA A 121 -6.60 -12.70 -4.09
N GLY A 122 -6.92 -12.25 -2.87
CA GLY A 122 -5.99 -12.30 -1.73
C GLY A 122 -5.43 -10.95 -1.26
N HIS A 123 -6.23 -9.88 -1.31
CA HIS A 123 -5.91 -8.55 -0.77
C HIS A 123 -4.61 -7.92 -1.30
N PHE A 124 -4.30 -8.16 -2.57
CA PHE A 124 -3.11 -7.60 -3.18
C PHE A 124 -3.10 -6.06 -3.17
N GLY A 125 -1.89 -5.51 -3.08
CA GLY A 125 -1.65 -4.06 -3.12
C GLY A 125 -2.03 -3.43 -4.46
N ARG A 126 -2.16 -2.10 -4.44
CA ARG A 126 -2.69 -1.29 -5.54
C ARG A 126 -2.03 -1.59 -6.89
N ASP A 127 -0.71 -1.64 -6.95
CA ASP A 127 0.00 -1.74 -8.23
C ASP A 127 -0.20 -3.12 -8.89
N LYS A 128 -0.22 -4.18 -8.08
CA LYS A 128 -0.48 -5.56 -8.55
C LYS A 128 -1.91 -5.71 -9.07
N VAL A 129 -2.90 -5.22 -8.32
CA VAL A 129 -4.32 -5.27 -8.73
C VAL A 129 -4.56 -4.41 -9.96
N THR A 130 -3.93 -3.24 -10.06
CA THR A 130 -4.01 -2.38 -11.26
C THR A 130 -3.47 -3.12 -12.50
N GLY A 131 -2.34 -3.81 -12.37
CA GLY A 131 -1.77 -4.62 -13.44
C GLY A 131 -2.68 -5.77 -13.87
N MET A 132 -3.29 -6.49 -12.92
CA MET A 132 -4.23 -7.58 -13.21
C MET A 132 -5.49 -7.09 -13.92
N ILE A 133 -6.11 -6.03 -13.40
CA ILE A 133 -7.33 -5.47 -14.01
C ILE A 133 -7.01 -4.97 -15.42
N GLY A 134 -5.87 -4.29 -15.62
CA GLY A 134 -5.46 -3.72 -16.90
C GLY A 134 -5.24 -4.74 -18.03
N GLN A 135 -5.13 -6.03 -17.73
CA GLN A 135 -5.03 -7.09 -18.75
C GLN A 135 -6.39 -7.40 -19.40
N THR A 136 -7.49 -7.20 -18.67
CA THR A 136 -8.83 -7.66 -19.07
C THR A 136 -9.85 -6.53 -19.16
N TYR A 137 -9.70 -5.49 -18.34
CA TYR A 137 -10.65 -4.40 -18.20
C TYR A 137 -9.94 -3.04 -18.29
N TRP A 138 -10.65 -2.05 -18.83
CA TRP A 138 -10.24 -0.66 -18.78
C TRP A 138 -11.26 0.14 -17.96
N ILE A 139 -10.83 0.70 -16.82
CA ILE A 139 -11.66 1.48 -15.92
C ILE A 139 -11.08 2.91 -15.80
N PRO A 140 -11.86 3.97 -16.12
CA PRO A 140 -11.39 5.34 -15.99
C PRO A 140 -11.11 5.68 -14.52
N GLY A 141 -9.93 6.23 -14.25
CA GLY A 141 -9.51 6.56 -12.88
C GLY A 141 -9.30 5.36 -11.97
N LEU A 142 -9.04 4.16 -12.53
CA LEU A 142 -8.89 2.89 -11.79
C LEU A 142 -8.05 3.03 -10.52
N SER A 143 -6.91 3.70 -10.62
CA SER A 143 -5.99 3.83 -9.49
C SER A 143 -6.59 4.58 -8.29
N GLY A 144 -7.38 5.64 -8.55
CA GLY A 144 -8.08 6.39 -7.51
C GLY A 144 -9.21 5.58 -6.88
N LYS A 145 -10.00 4.89 -7.72
CA LYS A 145 -11.11 4.03 -7.28
C LYS A 145 -10.61 2.84 -6.45
N LEU A 146 -9.54 2.20 -6.90
CA LEU A 146 -8.91 1.09 -6.18
C LEU A 146 -8.30 1.55 -4.85
N LYS A 147 -7.69 2.75 -4.81
CA LYS A 147 -7.20 3.34 -3.55
C LYS A 147 -8.34 3.51 -2.55
N GLN A 148 -9.49 4.02 -3.00
CA GLN A 148 -10.68 4.15 -2.16
C GLN A 148 -11.19 2.78 -1.68
N HIS A 149 -11.29 1.80 -2.57
CA HIS A 149 -11.73 0.43 -2.24
C HIS A 149 -10.83 -0.24 -1.19
N ILE A 150 -9.51 -0.19 -1.38
CA ILE A 150 -8.53 -0.72 -0.42
C ILE A 150 -8.61 0.03 0.92
N SER A 151 -8.81 1.36 0.89
CA SER A 151 -8.93 2.15 2.12
C SER A 151 -10.17 1.82 2.96
N SER A 152 -11.21 1.25 2.35
CA SER A 152 -12.40 0.73 3.03
C SER A 152 -12.34 -0.77 3.34
N CYS A 153 -11.27 -1.47 2.97
CA CYS A 153 -11.16 -2.91 3.17
C CYS A 153 -10.81 -3.25 4.62
N ILE A 154 -11.75 -3.84 5.36
CA ILE A 154 -11.60 -4.20 6.78
C ILE A 154 -10.39 -5.11 7.00
N VAL A 155 -10.16 -6.10 6.12
CA VAL A 155 -9.03 -7.02 6.23
C VAL A 155 -7.71 -6.26 6.10
N CYS A 156 -7.55 -5.41 5.09
CA CYS A 156 -6.33 -4.60 4.95
C CYS A 156 -6.13 -3.61 6.09
N ILE A 157 -7.20 -2.99 6.59
CA ILE A 157 -7.14 -2.07 7.73
C ILE A 157 -6.67 -2.79 9.00
N HIS A 158 -7.13 -4.01 9.22
CA HIS A 158 -6.81 -4.78 10.42
C HIS A 158 -5.38 -5.35 10.38
N TYR A 159 -4.96 -5.90 9.24
CA TYR A 159 -3.69 -6.62 9.15
C TYR A 159 -2.51 -5.78 8.67
N ASN A 160 -2.74 -4.65 7.99
CA ASN A 160 -1.66 -3.84 7.45
C ASN A 160 -1.43 -2.61 8.35
N PRO A 161 -0.45 -2.65 9.27
CA PRO A 161 -0.18 -1.52 10.15
C PRO A 161 0.16 -0.30 9.30
N LYS A 162 -0.49 0.84 9.58
CA LYS A 162 -0.12 2.10 8.96
C LYS A 162 1.33 2.38 9.34
N ASN A 163 2.22 2.45 8.34
CA ASN A 163 3.56 3.00 8.50
C ASN A 163 3.45 4.50 8.78
N GLN A 164 3.03 4.84 10.00
CA GLN A 164 3.05 6.21 10.45
C GLN A 164 4.49 6.51 10.82
N LYS A 165 5.17 7.26 9.95
CA LYS A 165 6.45 7.89 10.25
C LYS A 165 6.20 8.97 11.31
N TYR A 166 5.95 8.56 12.55
CA TYR A 166 6.21 9.42 13.69
C TYR A 166 7.67 9.19 14.06
N ASP A 167 8.57 9.85 13.33
CA ASP A 167 9.84 10.22 13.95
C ASP A 167 9.45 11.26 15.01
N GLY A 168 9.12 10.81 16.22
CA GLY A 168 8.90 11.70 17.34
C GLY A 168 10.12 12.60 17.46
N GLN A 169 9.91 13.90 17.68
CA GLN A 169 11.03 14.81 17.93
C GLN A 169 11.80 14.30 19.14
N LEU A 170 13.11 14.13 18.98
CA LEU A 170 14.02 13.81 20.08
C LEU A 170 13.90 14.92 21.12
N GLN A 171 13.26 14.62 22.24
CA GLN A 171 13.27 15.47 23.43
C GLN A 171 14.62 15.25 24.12
N ASN A 172 15.64 15.99 23.68
CA ASN A 172 16.95 15.93 24.30
C ASN A 172 16.85 16.51 25.71
N ILE A 173 17.20 15.71 26.72
CA ILE A 173 17.44 16.21 28.06
C ILE A 173 18.70 17.08 27.98
N GLU A 174 18.62 18.36 28.37
CA GLU A 174 19.76 19.26 28.42
C GLU A 174 20.84 18.65 29.32
N LYS A 175 21.98 18.30 28.73
CA LYS A 175 23.10 17.70 29.45
C LYS A 175 23.85 18.81 30.20
N PRO A 176 24.05 18.71 31.51
CA PRO A 176 24.86 19.67 32.23
C PRO A 176 26.32 19.58 31.78
N GLU A 177 27.01 20.72 31.72
CA GLU A 177 28.44 20.82 31.36
C GLU A 177 29.39 20.49 32.53
N VAL A 178 28.87 19.86 33.59
CA VAL A 178 29.60 19.59 34.82
C VAL A 178 29.62 18.07 35.07
N PRO A 179 30.81 17.44 35.24
CA PRO A 179 30.92 16.04 35.60
C PRO A 179 30.09 15.68 36.83
N PHE A 180 29.47 14.50 36.81
CA PHE A 180 28.67 13.95 37.91
C PHE A 180 27.40 14.75 38.27
N ALA A 181 27.08 15.81 37.54
CA ALA A 181 25.88 16.61 37.81
C ALA A 181 24.59 15.88 37.38
N MET A 182 24.66 15.08 36.32
CA MET A 182 23.55 14.24 35.86
C MET A 182 24.04 12.84 35.55
N VAL A 183 23.44 11.85 36.21
CA VAL A 183 23.75 10.43 36.03
C VAL A 183 22.55 9.67 35.51
N HIS A 184 22.81 8.69 34.65
CA HIS A 184 21.82 7.74 34.15
C HIS A 184 22.04 6.40 34.83
N VAL A 185 20.98 5.80 35.34
CA VAL A 185 21.04 4.49 36.00
C VAL A 185 20.21 3.45 35.26
N ASP A 186 20.72 2.23 35.21
CA ASP A 186 20.04 1.11 34.55
C ASP A 186 20.42 -0.24 35.20
N HIS A 187 19.61 -1.26 34.94
CA HIS A 187 19.92 -2.64 35.29
C HIS A 187 20.05 -3.49 34.02
N LEU A 188 21.17 -4.19 33.91
CA LEU A 188 21.35 -5.22 32.89
C LEU A 188 21.14 -6.61 33.52
N GLY A 189 20.22 -7.39 32.94
CA GLY A 189 19.98 -8.78 33.31
C GLY A 189 18.53 -9.22 33.11
N PRO A 190 18.17 -10.43 33.57
CA PRO A 190 19.02 -11.36 34.32
C PRO A 190 20.11 -12.01 33.45
N LEU A 191 21.32 -12.11 33.98
CA LEU A 191 22.47 -12.82 33.41
C LEU A 191 22.66 -14.19 34.08
N GLU A 192 23.62 -14.96 33.56
CA GLU A 192 24.05 -16.21 34.19
C GLU A 192 24.51 -15.96 35.63
N THR A 193 24.09 -16.85 36.54
CA THR A 193 24.35 -16.66 37.97
C THR A 193 25.80 -17.00 38.27
N THR A 194 26.55 -16.02 38.77
CA THR A 194 27.93 -16.24 39.22
C THR A 194 27.97 -17.14 40.47
N ARG A 195 29.13 -17.72 40.80
CA ARG A 195 29.33 -18.46 42.06
C ARG A 195 28.95 -17.67 43.32
N SER A 196 29.08 -16.33 43.25
CA SER A 196 28.73 -15.42 44.34
C SER A 196 27.23 -15.09 44.42
N GLY A 197 26.42 -15.57 43.48
CA GLY A 197 24.97 -15.37 43.40
C GLY A 197 24.53 -14.10 42.66
N ASN A 198 25.46 -13.33 42.08
CA ASN A 198 25.12 -12.15 41.29
C ASN A 198 24.51 -12.54 39.94
N ARG A 199 23.45 -11.83 39.54
CA ARG A 199 22.63 -12.08 38.35
C ARG A 199 22.32 -10.83 37.54
N TYR A 200 22.66 -9.65 38.05
CA TYR A 200 22.40 -8.39 37.39
C TYR A 200 23.64 -7.51 37.48
N ILE A 201 23.72 -6.54 36.58
CA ILE A 201 24.71 -5.46 36.62
C ILE A 201 23.94 -4.17 36.79
N PHE A 202 24.15 -3.48 37.90
CA PHE A 202 23.66 -2.14 38.12
C PHE A 202 24.68 -1.14 37.55
N LEU A 203 24.22 -0.30 36.63
CA LEU A 203 25.05 0.64 35.88
C LEU A 203 24.71 2.06 36.28
N ILE A 204 25.75 2.87 36.48
CA ILE A 204 25.65 4.32 36.66
C ILE A 204 26.55 4.97 35.62
N CYS A 205 25.99 5.78 34.73
CA CYS A 205 26.71 6.49 33.68
C CYS A 205 26.61 8.00 33.90
N ASP A 206 27.75 8.70 33.96
CA ASP A 206 27.78 10.15 33.94
C ASP A 206 27.43 10.68 32.55
N SER A 207 26.47 11.61 32.47
CA SER A 207 25.99 12.14 31.20
C SER A 207 27.01 12.99 30.44
N PHE A 208 27.93 13.65 31.16
CA PHE A 208 28.92 14.56 30.60
C PHE A 208 30.20 13.83 30.18
N THR A 209 30.85 13.15 31.11
CA THR A 209 32.13 12.47 30.87
C THR A 209 31.98 11.09 30.23
N LYS A 210 30.75 10.55 30.20
CA LYS A 210 30.47 9.15 29.86
C LYS A 210 31.20 8.15 30.78
N PHE A 211 31.62 8.58 31.97
CA PHE A 211 32.21 7.70 32.97
C PHE A 211 31.17 6.69 33.46
N ILE A 212 31.51 5.40 33.39
CA ILE A 212 30.62 4.31 33.76
C ILE A 212 31.13 3.62 35.03
N LYS A 213 30.24 3.46 36.02
CA LYS A 213 30.44 2.62 37.19
C LYS A 213 29.49 1.43 37.15
N LEU A 214 30.04 0.24 37.31
CA LEU A 214 29.29 -1.02 37.31
C LEU A 214 29.35 -1.69 38.68
N TYR A 215 28.22 -2.24 39.11
CA TYR A 215 28.10 -3.04 40.32
C TYR A 215 27.43 -4.37 39.99
N ALA A 216 28.05 -5.48 40.38
CA ALA A 216 27.40 -6.79 40.28
C ALA A 216 26.39 -6.96 41.42
N THR A 217 25.12 -7.22 41.09
CA THR A 217 24.03 -7.30 42.07
C THR A 217 23.30 -8.63 41.99
N LYS A 218 22.73 -9.05 43.12
CA LYS A 218 21.94 -10.30 43.20
C LYS A 218 20.50 -10.07 42.80
N THR A 219 19.98 -8.88 43.12
CA THR A 219 18.62 -8.46 42.85
C THR A 219 18.60 -7.06 42.23
N THR A 220 17.45 -6.71 41.66
CA THR A 220 17.15 -5.34 41.21
C THR A 220 16.33 -4.59 42.26
N ASN A 221 16.39 -4.99 43.53
CA ASN A 221 15.56 -4.40 44.59
C ASN A 221 16.10 -3.02 45.01
N THR A 222 15.19 -2.12 45.39
CA THR A 222 15.52 -0.76 45.83
C THR A 222 16.58 -0.70 46.94
N LYS A 223 16.53 -1.62 47.91
CA LYS A 223 17.51 -1.65 49.01
C LYS A 223 18.94 -1.86 48.52
N GLU A 224 19.12 -2.72 47.52
CA GLU A 224 20.42 -3.02 46.93
C GLU A 224 20.89 -1.86 46.04
N VAL A 225 19.97 -1.25 45.28
CA VAL A 225 20.22 -0.03 44.50
C VAL A 225 20.68 1.13 45.38
N ASN A 226 19.94 1.44 46.45
CA ASN A 226 20.27 2.53 47.38
C ASN A 226 21.63 2.31 48.05
N LYS A 227 21.97 1.05 48.37
CA LYS A 227 23.30 0.70 48.91
C LYS A 227 24.41 1.08 47.93
N TYR A 228 24.28 0.72 46.65
CA TYR A 228 25.31 1.02 45.66
C TYR A 228 25.34 2.51 45.27
N LEU A 229 24.19 3.16 45.17
CA LEU A 229 24.12 4.62 44.96
C LEU A 229 24.78 5.37 46.09
N LYS A 230 24.53 4.99 47.35
CA LYS A 230 25.23 5.57 48.51
C LYS A 230 26.74 5.40 48.39
N SER A 231 27.21 4.21 48.00
CA SER A 231 28.65 3.98 47.78
C SER A 231 29.23 4.86 46.66
N TYR A 232 28.46 5.11 45.62
CA TYR A 232 28.84 5.96 44.50
C TYR A 232 28.93 7.44 44.92
N ILE A 233 27.91 7.93 45.62
CA ILE A 233 27.86 9.32 46.12
C ILE A 233 29.03 9.60 47.07
N LEU A 234 29.36 8.64 47.94
CA LEU A 234 30.49 8.77 48.87
C LEU A 234 31.86 8.73 48.18
N ALA A 235 31.99 8.00 47.08
CA ALA A 235 33.25 7.86 46.35
C ALA A 235 33.51 9.00 45.36
N TYR A 236 32.44 9.60 44.82
CA TYR A 236 32.50 10.64 43.80
C TYR A 236 31.81 11.90 44.31
N SER A 237 30.55 12.11 43.95
CA SER A 237 29.75 13.24 44.41
C SER A 237 28.25 12.92 44.32
N SER A 238 27.42 13.68 45.04
CA SER A 238 25.96 13.60 44.89
C SER A 238 25.54 14.24 43.57
N PRO A 239 24.84 13.52 42.67
CA PRO A 239 24.34 14.11 41.43
C PRO A 239 23.18 15.07 41.72
N ARG A 240 23.05 16.11 40.89
CA ARG A 240 21.87 17.01 40.94
C ARG A 240 20.65 16.33 40.34
N VAL A 241 20.87 15.60 39.25
CA VAL A 241 19.81 14.91 38.51
C VAL A 241 20.18 13.43 38.35
N LEU A 242 19.22 12.55 38.64
CA LEU A 242 19.31 11.13 38.36
C LEU A 242 18.22 10.75 37.37
N VAL A 243 18.60 10.13 36.27
CA VAL A 243 17.69 9.68 35.21
C VAL A 243 17.60 8.16 35.23
N SER A 244 16.40 7.60 35.28
CA SER A 244 16.18 6.15 35.20
C SER A 244 15.00 5.80 34.31
N ASP A 245 14.85 4.52 33.98
CA ASP A 245 13.60 3.99 33.45
C ASP A 245 12.50 3.94 34.54
N ARG A 246 11.32 3.46 34.17
CA ARG A 246 10.19 3.23 35.09
C ARG A 246 10.25 1.87 35.79
N GLY A 247 11.46 1.31 36.00
CA GLY A 247 11.64 0.09 36.75
C GLY A 247 11.08 0.20 38.17
N THR A 248 10.51 -0.90 38.68
CA THR A 248 9.82 -0.92 39.98
C THR A 248 10.69 -0.49 41.15
N CYS A 249 12.02 -0.67 41.05
CA CYS A 249 12.96 -0.21 42.06
C CYS A 249 13.07 1.31 42.11
N PHE A 250 13.10 1.98 40.95
CA PHE A 250 13.22 3.43 40.85
C PHE A 250 11.89 4.14 41.13
N THR A 251 10.75 3.49 40.95
CA THR A 251 9.43 4.07 41.25
C THR A 251 8.95 3.81 42.69
N SER A 252 9.74 3.14 43.51
CA SER A 252 9.35 2.77 44.88
C SER A 252 9.48 3.94 45.87
N GLU A 253 8.63 3.96 46.91
CA GLU A 253 8.68 4.99 47.96
C GLU A 253 10.05 5.06 48.64
N ASN A 254 10.66 3.90 48.92
CA ASN A 254 12.00 3.82 49.48
C ASN A 254 13.09 4.47 48.60
N PHE A 255 12.90 4.47 47.28
CA PHE A 255 13.83 5.13 46.37
C PHE A 255 13.61 6.65 46.39
N ARG A 256 12.34 7.05 46.38
CA ARG A 256 11.95 8.46 46.48
C ARG A 256 12.50 9.11 47.75
N SER A 257 12.31 8.47 48.91
CA SER A 257 12.86 8.98 50.18
C SER A 257 14.38 9.09 50.15
N PHE A 258 15.08 8.14 49.50
CA PHE A 258 16.52 8.21 49.31
C PHE A 258 16.93 9.39 48.42
N THR A 259 16.26 9.62 47.29
CA THR A 259 16.58 10.77 46.43
C THR A 259 16.31 12.11 47.12
N GLU A 260 15.25 12.20 47.91
CA GLU A 260 14.92 13.38 48.71
C GLU A 260 15.97 13.64 49.81
N GLU A 261 16.46 12.60 50.50
CA GLU A 261 17.52 12.69 51.52
C GLU A 261 18.82 13.29 50.96
N TYR A 262 19.20 12.93 49.74
CA TYR A 262 20.43 13.40 49.09
C TYR A 262 20.22 14.64 48.20
N GLY A 263 19.01 15.23 48.19
CA GLY A 263 18.68 16.40 47.38
C GLY A 263 18.77 16.16 45.86
N ILE A 264 18.53 14.93 45.42
CA ILE A 264 18.64 14.49 44.03
C ILE A 264 17.29 14.66 43.32
N GLN A 265 17.27 15.37 42.20
CA GLN A 265 16.11 15.42 41.33
C GLN A 265 16.02 14.14 40.48
N HIS A 266 15.02 13.31 40.75
CA HIS A 266 14.79 12.07 39.99
C HIS A 266 13.88 12.32 38.77
N ILE A 267 14.37 11.97 37.57
CA ILE A 267 13.63 12.06 36.31
C ILE A 267 13.42 10.65 35.75
N LEU A 268 12.16 10.32 35.44
CA LEU A 268 11.77 9.05 34.83
C LEU A 268 11.61 9.19 33.32
N ASN A 269 12.26 8.32 32.56
CA ASN A 269 12.12 8.28 31.10
C ASN A 269 10.75 7.75 30.65
N ALA A 270 10.30 8.20 29.47
CA ALA A 270 9.02 7.82 28.88
C ALA A 270 8.92 6.30 28.62
N THR A 271 7.79 5.70 28.96
CA THR A 271 7.52 4.26 28.75
C THR A 271 7.35 3.96 27.26
N ALA A 272 7.83 2.79 26.82
CA ALA A 272 7.67 2.23 25.47
C ALA A 272 8.50 2.86 24.32
N CYS A 273 9.66 3.48 24.62
CA CYS A 273 10.67 3.77 23.61
C CYS A 273 12.07 3.40 24.11
N PRO A 274 12.61 2.21 23.76
CA PRO A 274 14.00 1.84 24.06
C PRO A 274 15.02 2.87 23.54
N LYS A 275 14.63 3.63 22.49
CA LYS A 275 15.41 4.75 21.95
C LYS A 275 15.61 5.93 22.93
N ALA A 276 14.77 6.08 23.96
CA ALA A 276 14.89 7.17 24.93
C ALA A 276 16.06 7.00 25.91
N ASN A 277 16.58 5.76 26.07
CA ASN A 277 17.81 5.47 26.82
C ASN A 277 19.05 5.37 25.91
N GLY A 278 18.93 5.69 24.61
CA GLY A 278 20.09 5.79 23.73
C GLY A 278 20.90 7.03 24.09
N GLN A 279 22.00 6.83 24.81
CA GLN A 279 22.92 7.89 25.24
C GLN A 279 24.17 7.97 24.38
#